data_AF-A0A9N7N0I7-F1
#
_entry.id   AF-A0A9N7N0I7-F1
#
_cell.length_a   1.000
_cell.length_b   1.000
_cell.length_c   1.000
_cell.angle_alpha   90.00
_cell.angle_beta   90.00
_cell.angle_gamma   90.00
#
_symmetry.space_group_name_H-M   'P 1'
#
loop_
_entity.id
_entity.type
_entity.pdbx_description
1 polymer ?
#
loop_
_entity_poly.entity_id
_entity_poly.type
_entity_poly.pdbx_seq_one_letter_code
_entity_poly.pdbx_strand_id
1 'polypeptide(L)'
;NEEAEQAVVYHYKHGLSGFAAMLTKSQANMLANSDGVVSVFESKVSQVHTTRSWDFMGLSLDTSNPLQKRYGDDVIVGLIDTGIWPESDSFKEEPGMGPIRKSWKGKCVRGQEFEPKSACNRKLIGARYYLAGYERVVGKINLDGNFTEYNSSRDFCGHGTHTASTAVGSISDGASFFGLARGTARGGAPRARLAVYKACWSMLGQCTDADLLAAFDDALHDGVHVISVSVGSPPPLSPFYESVADIGSFHAMQKGVSVVFAAGNNGPEPYLVTNVNPWSICVAASTIDRSFPTKIQMHSYTGTSSSSSDYLGDGLINSTISGQLAYAHDYFDDGYVCCN
;
A
#
# COMPACT_ATOMS: atom_id res chain seq x y z
N ASN A 1 -25.00 -3.22 -28.61
CA ASN A 1 -24.81 -4.67 -28.48
C ASN A 1 -24.76 -4.93 -26.97
N GLU A 2 -25.90 -5.21 -26.35
CA GLU A 2 -26.07 -5.18 -24.88
C GLU A 2 -25.18 -6.19 -24.15
N GLU A 3 -24.97 -7.39 -24.70
CA GLU A 3 -24.08 -8.40 -24.09
C GLU A 3 -22.62 -7.93 -24.02
N ALA A 4 -22.16 -7.20 -25.04
CA ALA A 4 -20.80 -6.64 -25.04
C ALA A 4 -20.65 -5.54 -23.99
N GLU A 5 -21.68 -4.71 -23.78
CA GLU A 5 -21.66 -3.67 -22.75
C GLU A 5 -21.73 -4.27 -21.33
N GLN A 6 -22.44 -5.37 -21.13
CA GLN A 6 -22.52 -6.05 -19.84
C GLN A 6 -21.25 -6.83 -19.47
N ALA A 7 -20.51 -7.32 -20.47
CA ALA A 7 -19.26 -8.04 -20.26
C ALA A 7 -18.11 -7.13 -19.81
N VAL A 8 -18.11 -5.85 -20.22
CA VAL A 8 -17.03 -4.91 -19.90
C VAL A 8 -17.08 -4.51 -18.41
N VAL A 9 -15.92 -4.58 -17.76
CA VAL A 9 -15.68 -4.13 -16.38
C VAL A 9 -15.23 -2.67 -16.38
N TYR A 10 -14.20 -2.36 -17.17
CA TYR A 10 -13.66 -1.00 -17.34
C TYR A 10 -13.19 -0.75 -18.76
N HIS A 11 -13.27 0.50 -19.19
CA HIS A 11 -12.58 1.00 -20.37
C HIS A 11 -11.40 1.88 -19.93
N TYR A 12 -10.20 1.55 -20.39
CA TYR A 12 -9.01 2.36 -20.20
C TYR A 12 -8.80 3.21 -21.45
N LYS A 13 -8.84 4.53 -21.29
CA LYS A 13 -8.89 5.47 -22.43
C LYS A 13 -8.03 6.71 -22.27
N HIS A 14 -7.39 6.88 -21.12
CA HIS A 14 -6.72 8.14 -20.79
C HIS A 14 -5.18 8.01 -20.81
N GLY A 15 -4.65 7.08 -20.05
CA GLY A 15 -3.26 6.65 -19.98
C GLY A 15 -2.97 5.39 -20.78
N LEU A 16 -3.94 4.48 -20.85
CA LEU A 16 -3.89 3.19 -21.52
C LEU A 16 -4.93 3.16 -22.65
N SER A 17 -4.80 2.24 -23.60
CA SER A 17 -5.83 1.95 -24.60
C SER A 17 -6.21 0.48 -24.50
N GLY A 18 -7.34 0.19 -23.85
CA GLY A 18 -7.78 -1.18 -23.63
C GLY A 18 -9.05 -1.27 -22.79
N PHE A 19 -9.40 -2.48 -22.38
CA PHE A 19 -10.54 -2.73 -21.50
C PHE A 19 -10.32 -4.00 -20.68
N ALA A 20 -10.97 -4.10 -19.52
CA ALA A 20 -11.15 -5.36 -18.82
C ALA A 20 -12.57 -5.85 -19.07
N ALA A 21 -12.74 -7.15 -19.34
CA ALA A 21 -14.05 -7.77 -19.58
C ALA A 21 -14.10 -9.20 -19.03
N MET A 22 -15.29 -9.63 -18.63
CA MET A 22 -15.59 -11.02 -18.31
C MET A 22 -15.78 -11.81 -19.60
N LEU A 23 -14.86 -12.72 -19.89
CA LEU A 23 -14.85 -13.50 -21.13
C LEU A 23 -14.64 -14.98 -20.82
N THR A 24 -15.26 -15.84 -21.62
CA THR A 24 -14.87 -17.25 -21.68
C THR A 24 -13.51 -17.39 -22.36
N LYS A 25 -12.80 -18.50 -22.11
CA LYS A 25 -11.49 -18.76 -22.71
C LYS A 25 -11.51 -18.74 -24.24
N SER A 26 -12.59 -19.22 -24.87
CA SER A 26 -12.75 -19.17 -26.33
C SER A 26 -12.93 -17.74 -26.83
N GLN A 27 -13.70 -16.91 -26.14
CA GLN A 27 -13.87 -15.48 -26.46
C GLN A 27 -12.57 -14.70 -26.29
N ALA A 28 -11.83 -14.92 -25.20
CA ALA A 28 -10.52 -14.32 -24.97
C ALA A 28 -9.52 -14.69 -26.09
N ASN A 29 -9.50 -15.96 -26.53
CA ASN A 29 -8.66 -16.40 -27.63
C ASN A 29 -9.07 -15.80 -28.99
N MET A 30 -10.36 -15.62 -29.25
CA MET A 30 -10.81 -14.94 -30.48
C MET A 30 -10.38 -13.46 -30.48
N LEU A 31 -10.49 -12.78 -29.34
CA LEU A 31 -10.04 -11.40 -29.18
C LEU A 31 -8.53 -11.26 -29.29
N ALA A 32 -7.76 -12.19 -28.72
CA ALA A 32 -6.30 -12.20 -28.82
C ALA A 32 -5.78 -12.30 -30.27
N ASN A 33 -6.58 -12.88 -31.17
CA ASN A 33 -6.26 -13.00 -32.60
C ASN A 33 -6.88 -11.89 -33.47
N SER A 34 -7.51 -10.89 -32.86
CA SER A 34 -8.15 -9.79 -33.59
C SER A 34 -7.16 -8.68 -33.90
N ASP A 35 -7.24 -8.11 -35.10
CA ASP A 35 -6.41 -6.98 -35.51
C ASP A 35 -6.58 -5.79 -34.55
N GLY A 36 -5.46 -5.27 -34.03
CA GLY A 36 -5.43 -4.15 -33.08
C GLY A 36 -5.39 -4.54 -31.60
N VAL A 37 -5.51 -5.83 -31.27
CA VAL A 37 -5.32 -6.33 -29.89
C VAL A 37 -3.85 -6.70 -29.68
N VAL A 38 -3.19 -5.98 -28.78
CA VAL A 38 -1.75 -6.18 -28.51
C VAL A 38 -1.49 -7.33 -27.54
N SER A 39 -2.31 -7.47 -26.51
CA SER A 39 -2.19 -8.54 -25.51
C SER A 39 -3.54 -8.87 -24.88
N VAL A 40 -3.71 -10.12 -24.44
CA VAL A 40 -4.85 -10.60 -23.64
C VAL A 40 -4.29 -11.52 -22.57
N PHE A 41 -4.59 -11.25 -21.30
CA PHE A 41 -4.12 -12.04 -20.16
C PHE A 41 -5.21 -12.08 -19.07
N GLU A 42 -5.16 -13.12 -18.25
CA GLU A 42 -6.08 -13.32 -17.14
C GLU A 42 -5.70 -12.40 -15.96
N SER A 43 -6.70 -11.72 -15.39
CA SER A 43 -6.55 -10.84 -14.23
C SER A 43 -6.27 -11.65 -12.95
N LYS A 44 -5.17 -11.36 -12.26
CA LYS A 44 -4.73 -12.01 -11.00
C LYS A 44 -4.98 -11.13 -9.76
N VAL A 45 -4.69 -11.69 -8.57
CA VAL A 45 -4.81 -11.02 -7.25
C VAL A 45 -3.43 -10.78 -6.64
N SER A 46 -3.13 -9.55 -6.22
CA SER A 46 -1.85 -9.11 -5.61
C SER A 46 -1.93 -8.84 -4.10
N GLN A 47 -0.79 -8.79 -3.40
CA GLN A 47 -0.62 -8.52 -1.94
C GLN A 47 0.28 -7.28 -1.65
N VAL A 48 0.28 -6.80 -0.40
CA VAL A 48 0.81 -5.48 0.03
C VAL A 48 2.12 -5.51 0.89
N HIS A 49 3.01 -4.47 0.86
CA HIS A 49 4.36 -4.43 1.53
C HIS A 49 4.78 -3.08 2.24
N THR A 50 5.54 -3.04 3.39
CA THR A 50 5.99 -1.77 4.09
C THR A 50 7.29 -1.78 4.99
N THR A 51 7.89 -0.59 5.33
CA THR A 51 8.34 -0.06 6.70
C THR A 51 9.33 1.18 6.71
N ARG A 52 9.63 1.77 7.90
CA ARG A 52 10.26 3.09 8.33
C ARG A 52 11.69 3.46 7.83
N SER A 53 12.06 4.75 7.66
CA SER A 53 13.39 5.08 7.06
C SER A 53 14.07 6.48 7.18
N TRP A 54 13.39 7.62 7.29
CA TRP A 54 13.98 8.89 6.77
C TRP A 54 15.22 9.48 7.48
N ASP A 55 15.28 9.53 8.81
CA ASP A 55 16.46 10.07 9.51
C ASP A 55 17.69 9.15 9.38
N PHE A 56 17.45 7.84 9.33
CA PHE A 56 18.47 6.83 9.04
C PHE A 56 19.13 7.05 7.66
N MET A 57 18.37 7.56 6.68
CA MET A 57 18.90 7.91 5.35
C MET A 57 19.62 9.27 5.31
N GLY A 58 19.84 9.93 6.45
CA GLY A 58 20.53 11.23 6.54
C GLY A 58 19.72 12.41 5.99
N LEU A 59 18.42 12.23 5.76
CA LEU A 59 17.52 13.26 5.27
C LEU A 59 16.92 14.07 6.42
N SER A 60 17.74 14.66 7.29
CA SER A 60 17.25 15.41 8.47
C SER A 60 16.34 16.60 8.08
N LEU A 61 15.55 17.10 9.03
CA LEU A 61 14.77 18.33 8.83
C LEU A 61 15.64 19.60 8.77
N ASP A 62 16.96 19.47 8.85
CA ASP A 62 17.86 20.60 8.91
C ASP A 62 17.94 21.35 7.57
N THR A 63 17.91 22.68 7.65
CA THR A 63 17.63 23.59 6.54
C THR A 63 18.85 23.93 5.67
N SER A 64 19.98 23.24 5.90
CA SER A 64 21.29 23.61 5.37
C SER A 64 21.56 23.13 3.94
N ASN A 65 20.77 22.20 3.38
CA ASN A 65 21.05 21.61 2.06
C ASN A 65 20.06 22.06 0.95
N PRO A 66 20.49 22.59 -0.22
CA PRO A 66 19.62 23.30 -1.16
C PRO A 66 18.57 22.46 -1.90
N LEU A 67 18.84 21.18 -2.18
CA LEU A 67 17.95 20.32 -2.98
C LEU A 67 16.76 19.76 -2.17
N GLN A 68 16.90 19.66 -0.85
CA GLN A 68 15.86 19.19 0.07
C GLN A 68 14.84 20.30 0.43
N LYS A 69 15.13 21.57 0.09
CA LYS A 69 14.37 22.77 0.53
C LYS A 69 12.94 22.88 0.00
N ARG A 70 12.54 22.06 -0.96
CA ARG A 70 11.15 22.06 -1.44
C ARG A 70 10.30 20.98 -0.79
N TYR A 71 10.86 19.97 -0.11
CA TYR A 71 10.08 18.87 0.50
C TYR A 71 9.00 18.27 -0.43
N GLY A 72 9.25 18.29 -1.74
CA GLY A 72 8.30 17.87 -2.78
C GLY A 72 7.20 18.89 -3.13
N ASP A 73 7.39 20.18 -2.86
CA ASP A 73 6.41 21.23 -3.15
C ASP A 73 5.82 21.09 -4.55
N ASP A 74 4.49 21.04 -4.58
CA ASP A 74 3.66 20.88 -5.78
C ASP A 74 3.91 19.61 -6.63
N VAL A 75 4.77 18.70 -6.18
CA VAL A 75 4.78 17.32 -6.69
C VAL A 75 3.51 16.64 -6.21
N ILE A 76 2.90 15.86 -7.09
CA ILE A 76 1.69 15.08 -6.81
C ILE A 76 2.10 13.62 -6.89
N VAL A 77 2.02 12.93 -5.75
CA VAL A 77 2.27 11.50 -5.65
C VAL A 77 0.92 10.78 -5.69
N GLY A 78 0.74 9.94 -6.71
CA GLY A 78 -0.37 9.00 -6.81
C GLY A 78 -0.04 7.74 -6.00
N LEU A 79 -0.97 7.31 -5.15
CA LEU A 79 -0.85 6.08 -4.37
C LEU A 79 -1.93 5.11 -4.83
N ILE A 80 -1.53 3.94 -5.32
CA ILE A 80 -2.45 2.83 -5.67
C ILE A 80 -2.33 1.76 -4.60
N ASP A 81 -3.34 1.63 -3.75
CA ASP A 81 -3.25 0.84 -2.50
C ASP A 81 -4.67 0.52 -1.92
N THR A 82 -4.79 0.26 -0.62
CA THR A 82 -6.05 -0.04 0.11
C THR A 82 -6.89 1.19 0.49
N GLY A 83 -6.46 2.38 0.10
CA GLY A 83 -7.17 3.64 0.34
C GLY A 83 -6.43 4.57 1.29
N ILE A 84 -7.19 5.43 1.97
CA ILE A 84 -6.64 6.41 2.91
C ILE A 84 -7.55 6.63 4.13
N TRP A 85 -6.95 6.85 5.29
CA TRP A 85 -7.65 7.38 6.48
C TRP A 85 -7.45 8.90 6.56
N PRO A 86 -8.36 9.71 5.98
CA PRO A 86 -8.10 11.13 5.73
C PRO A 86 -7.96 11.96 7.02
N GLU A 87 -8.51 11.52 8.14
CA GLU A 87 -8.44 12.22 9.42
C GLU A 87 -7.07 12.12 10.11
N SER A 88 -6.15 11.29 9.61
CA SER A 88 -4.81 11.14 10.18
C SER A 88 -4.03 12.46 10.15
N ASP A 89 -3.28 12.74 11.22
CA ASP A 89 -2.40 13.91 11.31
C ASP A 89 -1.39 13.99 10.14
N SER A 90 -1.02 12.84 9.58
CA SER A 90 -0.12 12.75 8.42
C SER A 90 -0.72 13.33 7.13
N PHE A 91 -2.03 13.64 7.08
CA PHE A 91 -2.68 14.19 5.88
C PHE A 91 -3.31 15.57 6.12
N LYS A 92 -2.91 16.23 7.21
CA LYS A 92 -3.25 17.64 7.45
C LYS A 92 -2.47 18.57 6.52
N GLU A 93 -3.06 19.72 6.22
CA GLU A 93 -2.38 20.77 5.45
C GLU A 93 -1.22 21.36 6.26
N GLU A 94 -0.02 21.32 5.69
CA GLU A 94 1.14 22.01 6.27
C GLU A 94 1.01 23.53 6.07
N PRO A 95 1.45 24.35 7.05
CA PRO A 95 1.52 25.80 6.88
C PRO A 95 2.29 26.19 5.60
N GLY A 96 1.71 27.11 4.83
CA GLY A 96 2.32 27.57 3.58
C GLY A 96 2.06 26.68 2.35
N MET A 97 1.22 25.65 2.45
CA MET A 97 0.71 24.95 1.26
C MET A 97 -0.14 25.90 0.40
N GLY A 98 0.35 26.17 -0.82
CA GLY A 98 -0.35 26.98 -1.82
C GLY A 98 -1.63 26.30 -2.36
N PRO A 99 -2.39 26.98 -3.23
CA PRO A 99 -3.54 26.38 -3.89
C PRO A 99 -3.16 25.19 -4.76
N ILE A 100 -4.10 24.27 -4.99
CA ILE A 100 -3.93 23.14 -5.90
C ILE A 100 -3.74 23.68 -7.32
N ARG A 101 -2.78 23.13 -8.07
CA ARG A 101 -2.49 23.55 -9.45
C ARG A 101 -3.71 23.34 -10.35
N LYS A 102 -3.98 24.29 -11.24
CA LYS A 102 -5.06 24.19 -12.25
C LYS A 102 -4.90 23.03 -13.23
N SER A 103 -3.68 22.52 -13.39
CA SER A 103 -3.38 21.35 -14.23
C SER A 103 -3.84 20.04 -13.61
N TRP A 104 -4.12 20.00 -12.30
CA TRP A 104 -4.66 18.83 -11.62
C TRP A 104 -6.10 18.58 -12.08
N LYS A 105 -6.37 17.36 -12.56
CA LYS A 105 -7.71 16.96 -13.05
C LYS A 105 -8.40 15.94 -12.17
N GLY A 106 -7.71 15.47 -11.11
CA GLY A 106 -8.27 14.51 -10.19
C GLY A 106 -9.40 15.08 -9.35
N LYS A 107 -10.15 14.16 -8.78
CA LYS A 107 -11.36 14.45 -8.01
C LYS A 107 -11.35 13.71 -6.68
N CYS A 108 -12.13 14.22 -5.75
CA CYS A 108 -12.41 13.55 -4.48
C CYS A 108 -13.81 12.91 -4.58
N VAL A 109 -13.85 11.59 -4.73
CA VAL A 109 -15.09 10.84 -4.97
C VAL A 109 -15.78 10.59 -3.64
N ARG A 110 -17.07 10.95 -3.57
CA ARG A 110 -17.91 10.64 -2.42
C ARG A 110 -18.14 9.13 -2.34
N GLY A 111 -18.10 8.58 -1.13
CA GLY A 111 -18.51 7.21 -0.85
C GLY A 111 -18.93 7.03 0.60
N GLN A 112 -19.12 5.78 1.03
CA GLN A 112 -19.42 5.43 2.42
C GLN A 112 -18.37 6.02 3.38
N GLU A 113 -18.85 6.81 4.35
CA GLU A 113 -18.01 7.49 5.36
C GLU A 113 -16.86 8.32 4.77
N PHE A 114 -17.03 8.80 3.54
CA PHE A 114 -16.02 9.59 2.83
C PHE A 114 -16.71 10.75 2.13
N GLU A 115 -16.83 11.86 2.86
CA GLU A 115 -17.39 13.10 2.34
C GLU A 115 -16.28 13.98 1.73
N PRO A 116 -16.34 14.32 0.43
CA PRO A 116 -15.25 15.03 -0.24
C PRO A 116 -14.82 16.34 0.42
N LYS A 117 -15.77 17.10 0.97
CA LYS A 117 -15.50 18.41 1.61
C LYS A 117 -14.70 18.30 2.91
N SER A 118 -14.80 17.17 3.62
CA SER A 118 -14.07 16.94 4.88
C SER A 118 -12.86 16.05 4.68
N ALA A 119 -12.91 15.13 3.72
CA ALA A 119 -11.83 14.18 3.47
C ALA A 119 -10.68 14.79 2.67
N CYS A 120 -10.96 15.52 1.58
CA CYS A 120 -9.92 16.12 0.75
C CYS A 120 -9.63 17.57 1.15
N ASN A 121 -8.37 17.93 1.03
CA ASN A 121 -7.82 19.22 1.44
C ASN A 121 -6.62 19.56 0.51
N ARG A 122 -5.78 20.52 0.89
CA ARG A 122 -4.56 20.86 0.12
C ARG A 122 -3.48 19.79 0.21
N LYS A 123 -3.52 18.88 1.17
CA LYS A 123 -2.60 17.75 1.28
C LYS A 123 -3.08 16.55 0.47
N LEU A 124 -4.27 16.03 0.81
CA LEU A 124 -4.98 14.99 0.06
C LEU A 124 -5.89 15.66 -0.99
N ILE A 125 -5.39 15.78 -2.22
CA ILE A 125 -6.03 16.59 -3.28
C ILE A 125 -6.99 15.78 -4.17
N GLY A 126 -6.98 14.47 -4.05
CA GLY A 126 -7.87 13.58 -4.79
C GLY A 126 -7.91 12.19 -4.18
N ALA A 127 -9.06 11.54 -4.32
CA ALA A 127 -9.32 10.21 -3.79
C ALA A 127 -10.37 9.52 -4.68
N ARG A 128 -10.00 8.37 -5.23
CA ARG A 128 -10.86 7.48 -6.03
C ARG A 128 -10.77 6.06 -5.50
N TYR A 129 -11.71 5.22 -5.91
CA TYR A 129 -11.72 3.81 -5.57
C TYR A 129 -12.30 2.97 -6.73
N TYR A 130 -11.83 1.74 -6.86
CA TYR A 130 -12.11 0.82 -7.97
C TYR A 130 -12.45 -0.55 -7.40
N LEU A 131 -13.69 -0.98 -7.53
CA LEU A 131 -14.24 -2.16 -6.86
C LEU A 131 -14.80 -3.20 -7.86
N ALA A 132 -15.06 -2.79 -9.10
CA ALA A 132 -15.83 -3.57 -10.05
C ALA A 132 -15.10 -4.85 -10.52
N GLY A 133 -13.76 -4.86 -10.51
CA GLY A 133 -12.97 -6.06 -10.79
C GLY A 133 -13.03 -7.04 -9.63
N TYR A 134 -12.78 -6.54 -8.42
CA TYR A 134 -12.84 -7.30 -7.18
C TYR A 134 -14.18 -8.01 -6.99
N GLU A 135 -15.31 -7.31 -7.13
CA GLU A 135 -16.63 -7.92 -6.96
C GLU A 135 -16.94 -9.03 -7.95
N ARG A 136 -16.33 -8.98 -9.15
CA ARG A 136 -16.50 -10.01 -10.18
C ARG A 136 -15.64 -11.24 -9.95
N VAL A 137 -14.44 -11.08 -9.38
CA VAL A 137 -13.49 -12.17 -9.17
C VAL A 137 -13.68 -12.83 -7.80
N VAL A 138 -13.81 -12.01 -6.76
CA VAL A 138 -13.87 -12.48 -5.36
C VAL A 138 -15.31 -12.55 -4.84
N GLY A 139 -16.17 -11.65 -5.32
CA GLY A 139 -17.54 -11.50 -4.86
C GLY A 139 -17.78 -10.17 -4.15
N LYS A 140 -19.05 -9.88 -3.86
CA LYS A 140 -19.43 -8.61 -3.23
C LYS A 140 -18.76 -8.43 -1.88
N ILE A 141 -18.23 -7.24 -1.64
CA ILE A 141 -17.70 -6.88 -0.32
C ILE A 141 -18.84 -6.88 0.68
N ASN A 142 -18.62 -7.48 1.84
CA ASN A 142 -19.61 -7.42 2.91
C ASN A 142 -19.56 -6.02 3.54
N LEU A 143 -20.65 -5.28 3.39
CA LEU A 143 -20.83 -3.95 3.96
C LEU A 143 -21.60 -4.00 5.30
N ASP A 144 -22.16 -5.16 5.66
CA ASP A 144 -23.01 -5.36 6.82
C ASP A 144 -22.40 -6.40 7.79
N GLY A 145 -21.95 -5.97 8.98
CA GLY A 145 -21.49 -6.85 10.06
C GLY A 145 -20.08 -6.57 10.62
N ASN A 146 -19.60 -7.44 11.51
CA ASN A 146 -18.42 -7.27 12.40
C ASN A 146 -17.06 -6.97 11.74
N PHE A 147 -16.95 -7.00 10.40
CA PHE A 147 -15.75 -6.63 9.62
C PHE A 147 -16.17 -5.72 8.46
N THR A 148 -16.24 -4.42 8.71
CA THR A 148 -16.81 -3.42 7.79
C THR A 148 -15.75 -2.84 6.86
N GLU A 149 -15.75 -3.26 5.60
CA GLU A 149 -15.10 -2.52 4.52
C GLU A 149 -15.94 -1.28 4.16
N TYR A 150 -15.32 -0.27 3.56
CA TYR A 150 -16.02 0.94 3.11
C TYR A 150 -16.11 0.98 1.59
N ASN A 151 -17.32 1.11 1.04
CA ASN A 151 -17.52 1.41 -0.38
C ASN A 151 -17.17 2.89 -0.68
N SER A 152 -15.90 3.21 -0.51
CA SER A 152 -15.27 4.53 -0.69
C SER A 152 -13.75 4.40 -0.72
N SER A 153 -13.04 5.52 -0.85
CA SER A 153 -11.58 5.58 -0.70
C SER A 153 -11.09 5.44 0.75
N ARG A 154 -11.99 5.27 1.73
CA ARG A 154 -11.59 5.09 3.14
C ARG A 154 -10.84 3.77 3.30
N ASP A 155 -9.73 3.82 4.02
CA ASP A 155 -8.87 2.67 4.28
C ASP A 155 -9.39 1.85 5.46
N PHE A 156 -9.81 0.61 5.19
CA PHE A 156 -10.14 -0.36 6.23
C PHE A 156 -8.92 -1.18 6.67
N CYS A 157 -8.04 -1.53 5.73
CA CYS A 157 -6.87 -2.37 5.97
C CYS A 157 -5.76 -1.62 6.74
N GLY A 158 -5.58 -0.32 6.46
CA GLY A 158 -4.54 0.53 7.05
C GLY A 158 -3.23 0.56 6.25
N HIS A 159 -3.06 -0.35 5.30
CA HIS A 159 -1.83 -0.44 4.50
C HIS A 159 -1.59 0.81 3.65
N GLY A 160 -2.60 1.28 2.90
CA GLY A 160 -2.53 2.50 2.09
C GLY A 160 -2.26 3.75 2.90
N THR A 161 -2.85 3.85 4.09
CA THR A 161 -2.57 4.93 5.05
C THR A 161 -1.11 4.92 5.51
N HIS A 162 -0.59 3.73 5.80
CA HIS A 162 0.79 3.56 6.23
C HIS A 162 1.80 3.89 5.10
N THR A 163 1.56 3.41 3.88
CA THR A 163 2.43 3.71 2.72
C THR A 163 2.36 5.17 2.32
N ALA A 164 1.16 5.78 2.29
CA ALA A 164 0.97 7.20 2.01
C ALA A 164 1.69 8.11 3.00
N SER A 165 1.54 7.84 4.30
CA SER A 165 2.22 8.62 5.34
C SER A 165 3.74 8.44 5.30
N THR A 166 4.22 7.26 4.91
CA THR A 166 5.66 7.02 4.71
C THR A 166 6.21 7.81 3.51
N ALA A 167 5.49 7.82 2.38
CA ALA A 167 5.96 8.52 1.18
C ALA A 167 5.88 10.04 1.34
N VAL A 168 4.71 10.54 1.76
CA VAL A 168 4.37 11.96 1.72
C VAL A 168 3.65 12.44 2.98
N GLY A 169 3.70 11.76 4.12
CA GLY A 169 3.06 12.26 5.35
C GLY A 169 3.54 13.67 5.74
N SER A 170 2.59 14.52 6.13
CA SER A 170 2.84 15.78 6.83
C SER A 170 3.58 15.53 8.14
N ILE A 171 4.16 16.58 8.71
CA ILE A 171 4.91 16.50 9.96
C ILE A 171 3.92 16.31 11.11
N SER A 172 4.10 15.23 11.86
CA SER A 172 3.26 14.87 13.00
C SER A 172 4.14 14.62 14.22
N ASP A 173 4.11 15.56 15.16
CA ASP A 173 4.90 15.50 16.39
C ASP A 173 4.28 14.57 17.43
N GLY A 174 5.12 13.91 18.21
CA GLY A 174 4.68 13.03 19.30
C GLY A 174 4.08 11.71 18.84
N ALA A 175 4.22 11.36 17.56
CA ALA A 175 3.81 10.08 17.02
C ALA A 175 4.53 8.92 17.72
N SER A 176 3.78 7.89 18.10
CA SER A 176 4.31 6.66 18.70
C SER A 176 3.33 5.50 18.50
N PHE A 177 3.82 4.28 18.58
CA PHE A 177 3.00 3.07 18.64
C PHE A 177 2.96 2.59 20.09
N PHE A 178 1.89 2.95 20.81
CA PHE A 178 1.77 2.76 22.26
C PHE A 178 3.02 3.15 23.08
N GLY A 179 3.64 4.29 22.75
CA GLY A 179 4.86 4.79 23.37
C GLY A 179 6.16 4.33 22.71
N LEU A 180 6.14 3.27 21.89
CA LEU A 180 7.28 2.82 21.10
C LEU A 180 7.57 3.78 19.95
N ALA A 181 8.85 3.94 19.62
CA ALA A 181 9.33 4.80 18.52
C ALA A 181 8.82 6.25 18.59
N ARG A 182 8.65 6.77 19.81
CA ARG A 182 8.21 8.14 20.02
C ARG A 182 9.12 9.14 19.32
N GLY A 183 8.53 10.04 18.55
CA GLY A 183 9.24 11.12 17.88
C GLY A 183 8.33 11.87 16.92
N THR A 184 8.93 12.49 15.90
CA THR A 184 8.20 13.14 14.83
C THR A 184 8.07 12.17 13.65
N ALA A 185 6.83 11.89 13.23
CA ALA A 185 6.52 11.17 12.01
C ALA A 185 6.43 12.15 10.83
N ARG A 186 6.94 11.74 9.67
CA ARG A 186 6.82 12.48 8.40
C ARG A 186 7.11 11.55 7.23
N GLY A 187 6.66 11.95 6.05
CA GLY A 187 7.05 11.31 4.80
C GLY A 187 8.43 11.75 4.30
N GLY A 188 8.89 11.12 3.22
CA GLY A 188 10.11 11.54 2.51
C GLY A 188 9.95 12.89 1.82
N ALA A 189 8.73 13.20 1.36
CA ALA A 189 8.35 14.50 0.81
C ALA A 189 7.14 15.10 1.54
N PRO A 190 7.31 15.68 2.74
CA PRO A 190 6.20 16.17 3.57
C PRO A 190 5.33 17.26 2.94
N ARG A 191 5.82 18.00 1.94
CA ARG A 191 5.05 19.06 1.24
C ARG A 191 4.51 18.63 -0.13
N ALA A 192 4.79 17.40 -0.56
CA ALA A 192 4.12 16.82 -1.73
C ALA A 192 2.62 16.67 -1.49
N ARG A 193 1.85 16.77 -2.57
CA ARG A 193 0.41 16.50 -2.59
C ARG A 193 0.19 15.01 -2.78
N LEU A 194 -0.89 14.50 -2.19
CA LEU A 194 -1.28 13.10 -2.27
C LEU A 194 -2.55 12.96 -3.10
N ALA A 195 -2.57 11.99 -4.01
CA ALA A 195 -3.78 11.51 -4.69
C ALA A 195 -3.91 10.00 -4.49
N VAL A 196 -5.04 9.54 -3.99
CA VAL A 196 -5.26 8.14 -3.61
C VAL A 196 -6.16 7.45 -4.61
N TYR A 197 -5.78 6.25 -5.01
CA TYR A 197 -6.49 5.39 -5.94
C TYR A 197 -6.65 4.02 -5.28
N LYS A 198 -7.73 3.82 -4.52
CA LYS A 198 -8.00 2.56 -3.81
C LYS A 198 -8.37 1.47 -4.81
N ALA A 199 -7.51 0.47 -4.99
CA ALA A 199 -7.77 -0.67 -5.87
C ALA A 199 -7.65 -2.01 -5.13
N CYS A 200 -7.28 -1.97 -3.86
CA CYS A 200 -7.11 -3.13 -2.99
C CYS A 200 -8.17 -3.12 -1.89
N TRP A 201 -8.69 -4.30 -1.55
CA TRP A 201 -9.87 -4.47 -0.70
C TRP A 201 -9.67 -5.59 0.32
N SER A 202 -10.49 -5.55 1.38
CA SER A 202 -10.47 -6.48 2.52
C SER A 202 -9.23 -6.30 3.41
N MET A 203 -9.28 -6.91 4.61
CA MET A 203 -8.14 -6.95 5.54
C MET A 203 -6.88 -7.59 4.91
N LEU A 204 -7.05 -8.44 3.90
CA LEU A 204 -5.95 -9.10 3.21
C LEU A 204 -5.27 -8.19 2.16
N GLY A 205 -5.82 -7.01 1.85
CA GLY A 205 -5.23 -6.08 0.88
C GLY A 205 -5.21 -6.64 -0.54
N GLN A 206 -6.27 -7.34 -0.94
CA GLN A 206 -6.34 -8.01 -2.24
C GLN A 206 -6.78 -7.03 -3.34
N CYS A 207 -6.01 -6.98 -4.42
CA CYS A 207 -6.28 -6.10 -5.56
C CYS A 207 -6.41 -6.93 -6.83
N THR A 208 -7.37 -6.62 -7.70
CA THR A 208 -7.45 -7.25 -9.02
C THR A 208 -6.68 -6.45 -10.06
N ASP A 209 -6.15 -7.12 -11.07
CA ASP A 209 -5.45 -6.46 -12.16
C ASP A 209 -6.33 -5.42 -12.89
N ALA A 210 -7.63 -5.71 -13.03
CA ALA A 210 -8.59 -4.78 -13.65
C ALA A 210 -8.73 -3.46 -12.86
N ASP A 211 -8.87 -3.55 -11.53
CA ASP A 211 -8.98 -2.37 -10.67
C ASP A 211 -7.65 -1.58 -10.62
N LEU A 212 -6.52 -2.30 -10.59
CA LEU A 212 -5.19 -1.68 -10.62
C LEU A 212 -4.93 -0.91 -11.93
N LEU A 213 -5.27 -1.48 -13.10
CA LEU A 213 -5.12 -0.78 -14.39
C LEU A 213 -6.05 0.43 -14.50
N ALA A 214 -7.27 0.34 -13.97
CA ALA A 214 -8.18 1.49 -13.91
C ALA A 214 -7.60 2.63 -13.06
N ALA A 215 -6.99 2.28 -11.92
CA ALA A 215 -6.28 3.23 -11.08
C ALA A 215 -5.09 3.88 -11.80
N PHE A 216 -4.28 3.12 -12.54
CA PHE A 216 -3.20 3.67 -13.38
C PHE A 216 -3.72 4.63 -14.44
N ASP A 217 -4.77 4.26 -15.17
CA ASP A 217 -5.36 5.07 -16.24
C ASP A 217 -5.81 6.44 -15.74
N ASP A 218 -6.56 6.47 -14.63
CA ASP A 218 -7.03 7.69 -13.98
C ASP A 218 -5.88 8.49 -13.34
N ALA A 219 -4.88 7.84 -12.73
CA ALA A 219 -3.73 8.53 -12.16
C ALA A 219 -2.94 9.32 -13.22
N LEU A 220 -2.70 8.67 -14.36
CA LEU A 220 -2.03 9.31 -15.51
C LEU A 220 -2.89 10.40 -16.14
N HIS A 221 -4.21 10.24 -16.17
CA HIS A 221 -5.14 11.28 -16.62
C HIS A 221 -5.11 12.52 -15.72
N ASP A 222 -5.16 12.27 -14.40
CA ASP A 222 -5.32 13.30 -13.38
C ASP A 222 -4.07 14.18 -13.25
N GLY A 223 -2.92 13.70 -13.74
CA GLY A 223 -1.67 14.44 -13.83
C GLY A 223 -0.75 14.25 -12.62
N VAL A 224 -0.69 13.02 -12.09
CA VAL A 224 0.30 12.66 -11.07
C VAL A 224 1.72 12.71 -11.65
N HIS A 225 2.71 12.95 -10.80
CA HIS A 225 4.12 13.05 -11.21
C HIS A 225 4.92 11.79 -10.86
N VAL A 226 4.52 11.10 -9.79
CA VAL A 226 5.10 9.83 -9.33
C VAL A 226 3.95 8.93 -8.90
N ILE A 227 4.02 7.64 -9.21
CA ILE A 227 3.07 6.64 -8.71
C ILE A 227 3.82 5.68 -7.78
N SER A 228 3.31 5.53 -6.56
CA SER A 228 3.78 4.54 -5.60
C SER A 228 2.77 3.41 -5.53
N VAL A 229 3.23 2.18 -5.76
CA VAL A 229 2.39 0.99 -5.74
C VAL A 229 3.09 -0.10 -4.93
N SER A 230 2.62 -0.30 -3.70
CA SER A 230 3.16 -1.32 -2.81
C SER A 230 2.40 -2.62 -2.96
N VAL A 231 2.25 -3.10 -4.20
CA VAL A 231 1.56 -4.36 -4.53
C VAL A 231 2.42 -5.25 -5.42
N GLY A 232 2.23 -6.56 -5.34
CA GLY A 232 2.87 -7.51 -6.24
C GLY A 232 2.18 -8.86 -6.24
N SER A 233 2.44 -9.64 -7.28
CA SER A 233 2.03 -11.05 -7.38
C SER A 233 3.24 -11.96 -7.17
N PRO A 234 3.13 -13.05 -6.38
CA PRO A 234 4.24 -13.96 -6.16
C PRO A 234 4.65 -14.66 -7.46
N PRO A 235 5.92 -15.08 -7.60
CA PRO A 235 6.38 -15.82 -8.77
C PRO A 235 5.63 -17.16 -8.97
N PRO A 236 5.60 -17.71 -10.20
CA PRO A 236 6.35 -17.27 -11.38
C PRO A 236 5.82 -15.98 -11.98
N LEU A 237 6.75 -15.11 -12.42
CA LEU A 237 6.39 -13.86 -13.09
C LEU A 237 5.78 -14.14 -14.46
N SER A 238 4.74 -13.38 -14.81
CA SER A 238 4.22 -13.37 -16.18
C SER A 238 5.27 -12.78 -17.14
N PRO A 239 5.20 -13.09 -18.45
CA PRO A 239 5.90 -12.34 -19.48
C PRO A 239 5.60 -10.83 -19.39
N PHE A 240 6.51 -10.01 -19.92
CA PHE A 240 6.24 -8.58 -20.08
C PHE A 240 4.96 -8.38 -20.90
N TYR A 241 4.19 -7.34 -20.55
CA TYR A 241 2.89 -7.01 -21.17
C TYR A 241 1.74 -7.97 -20.83
N GLU A 242 1.94 -8.86 -19.85
CA GLU A 242 0.91 -9.74 -19.27
C GLU A 242 0.78 -9.54 -17.74
N SER A 243 1.23 -8.39 -17.25
CA SER A 243 1.03 -7.98 -15.86
C SER A 243 0.68 -6.49 -15.77
N VAL A 244 -0.02 -6.13 -14.71
CA VAL A 244 -0.37 -4.72 -14.47
C VAL A 244 0.83 -3.88 -14.13
N ALA A 245 1.80 -4.45 -13.40
CA ALA A 245 3.05 -3.78 -13.11
C ALA A 245 3.74 -3.39 -14.42
N ASP A 246 3.81 -4.29 -15.40
CA ASP A 246 4.39 -4.02 -16.71
C ASP A 246 3.61 -2.95 -17.47
N ILE A 247 2.33 -3.18 -17.72
CA ILE A 247 1.52 -2.33 -18.62
C ILE A 247 1.29 -0.94 -18.01
N GLY A 248 0.81 -0.90 -16.75
CA GLY A 248 0.49 0.36 -16.07
C GLY A 248 1.72 1.26 -15.97
N SER A 249 2.88 0.68 -15.59
CA SER A 249 4.10 1.48 -15.47
C SER A 249 4.77 1.78 -16.81
N PHE A 250 4.59 0.96 -17.85
CA PHE A 250 5.11 1.26 -19.18
C PHE A 250 4.47 2.55 -19.73
N HIS A 251 3.15 2.65 -19.62
CA HIS A 251 2.43 3.85 -20.04
C HIS A 251 2.71 5.05 -19.14
N ALA A 252 2.95 4.83 -17.84
CA ALA A 252 3.43 5.89 -16.95
C ALA A 252 4.78 6.45 -17.41
N MET A 253 5.75 5.58 -17.70
CA MET A 253 7.06 5.96 -18.24
C MET A 253 6.92 6.74 -19.55
N GLN A 254 6.07 6.29 -20.48
CA GLN A 254 5.83 7.01 -21.74
C GLN A 254 5.32 8.45 -21.53
N LYS A 255 4.64 8.71 -20.41
CA LYS A 255 4.15 10.03 -20.02
C LYS A 255 5.10 10.79 -19.09
N GLY A 256 6.30 10.26 -18.84
CA GLY A 256 7.29 10.88 -17.94
C GLY A 256 6.93 10.76 -16.45
N VAL A 257 6.07 9.80 -16.08
CA VAL A 257 5.67 9.53 -14.70
C VAL A 257 6.45 8.32 -14.18
N SER A 258 7.24 8.50 -13.12
CA SER A 258 7.99 7.41 -12.50
C SER A 258 7.07 6.53 -11.65
N VAL A 259 7.27 5.21 -11.70
CA VAL A 259 6.54 4.25 -10.88
C VAL A 259 7.50 3.52 -9.95
N VAL A 260 7.14 3.45 -8.67
CA VAL A 260 7.90 2.77 -7.62
C VAL A 260 7.08 1.57 -7.14
N PHE A 261 7.68 0.38 -7.23
CA PHE A 261 7.13 -0.87 -6.75
C PHE A 261 7.98 -1.49 -5.65
N ALA A 262 7.32 -2.22 -4.75
CA ALA A 262 8.02 -3.10 -3.83
C ALA A 262 8.46 -4.41 -4.51
N ALA A 263 9.60 -4.96 -4.10
CA ALA A 263 10.23 -6.13 -4.69
C ALA A 263 9.57 -7.48 -4.33
N GLY A 264 8.62 -7.53 -3.39
CA GLY A 264 8.05 -8.79 -2.90
C GLY A 264 8.57 -9.16 -1.53
N ASN A 265 7.74 -9.87 -0.76
CA ASN A 265 8.06 -10.38 0.58
C ASN A 265 8.23 -11.92 0.62
N ASN A 266 8.42 -12.56 -0.54
CA ASN A 266 8.48 -14.02 -0.64
C ASN A 266 9.87 -14.61 -0.36
N GLY A 267 10.91 -13.80 -0.15
CA GLY A 267 12.27 -14.29 0.11
C GLY A 267 12.40 -15.17 1.38
N PRO A 268 13.58 -15.73 1.64
CA PRO A 268 14.88 -15.30 1.12
C PRO A 268 15.41 -16.09 -0.10
N GLU A 269 14.68 -17.09 -0.61
CA GLU A 269 15.18 -17.93 -1.69
C GLU A 269 15.37 -17.15 -3.01
N PRO A 270 16.33 -17.56 -3.87
CA PRO A 270 16.52 -16.94 -5.18
C PRO A 270 15.26 -17.00 -6.05
N TYR A 271 15.16 -16.07 -7.02
CA TYR A 271 14.05 -15.97 -7.99
C TYR A 271 12.69 -15.58 -7.41
N LEU A 272 12.65 -15.08 -6.17
CA LEU A 272 11.40 -14.68 -5.49
C LEU A 272 11.05 -13.18 -5.62
N VAL A 273 11.86 -12.40 -6.35
CA VAL A 273 11.61 -10.98 -6.62
C VAL A 273 10.46 -10.78 -7.61
N THR A 274 9.70 -9.70 -7.43
CA THR A 274 8.54 -9.29 -8.23
C THR A 274 8.75 -7.87 -8.78
N ASN A 275 7.90 -7.45 -9.72
CA ASN A 275 7.93 -6.09 -10.31
C ASN A 275 9.31 -5.73 -10.91
N VAL A 276 9.92 -6.66 -11.66
CA VAL A 276 11.30 -6.54 -12.21
C VAL A 276 11.36 -5.82 -13.56
N ASN A 277 10.31 -5.08 -13.90
CA ASN A 277 10.19 -4.48 -15.22
C ASN A 277 11.20 -3.32 -15.39
N PRO A 278 11.93 -3.22 -16.52
CA PRO A 278 13.06 -2.28 -16.65
C PRO A 278 12.72 -0.79 -16.53
N TRP A 279 11.44 -0.45 -16.68
CA TRP A 279 10.94 0.93 -16.71
C TRP A 279 10.30 1.39 -15.38
N SER A 280 10.38 0.58 -14.32
CA SER A 280 9.97 0.96 -12.98
C SER A 280 11.13 0.87 -11.98
N ILE A 281 10.91 1.41 -10.79
CA ILE A 281 11.86 1.29 -9.67
C ILE A 281 11.37 0.16 -8.78
N CYS A 282 12.09 -0.96 -8.79
CA CYS A 282 11.85 -2.09 -7.89
C CYS A 282 12.66 -1.91 -6.59
N VAL A 283 11.98 -1.88 -5.45
CA VAL A 283 12.56 -1.53 -4.14
C VAL A 283 12.55 -2.73 -3.21
N ALA A 284 13.75 -3.17 -2.79
CA ALA A 284 13.93 -4.17 -1.75
C ALA A 284 13.80 -3.56 -0.34
N ALA A 285 13.58 -4.41 0.68
CA ALA A 285 13.53 -3.99 2.08
C ALA A 285 14.84 -4.32 2.81
N SER A 286 15.26 -3.44 3.70
CA SER A 286 16.41 -3.64 4.60
C SER A 286 16.06 -3.20 6.02
N THR A 287 16.83 -3.64 7.00
CA THR A 287 16.72 -3.16 8.38
C THR A 287 17.31 -1.75 8.52
N ILE A 288 16.93 -1.08 9.61
CA ILE A 288 17.52 0.20 10.05
C ILE A 288 18.27 -0.02 11.38
N ASP A 289 18.95 1.02 11.86
CA ASP A 289 19.69 1.03 13.13
C ASP A 289 18.82 0.92 14.39
N ARG A 290 17.51 1.17 14.27
CA ARG A 290 16.55 1.07 15.37
C ARG A 290 15.95 -0.34 15.49
N SER A 291 16.10 -0.94 16.67
CA SER A 291 15.42 -2.18 17.09
C SER A 291 14.38 -1.92 18.20
N PHE A 292 13.50 -2.88 18.43
CA PHE A 292 12.51 -2.88 19.52
C PHE A 292 12.73 -4.11 20.42
N PRO A 293 13.75 -4.07 21.29
CA PRO A 293 14.01 -5.18 22.19
C PRO A 293 12.98 -5.22 23.33
N THR A 294 12.45 -6.40 23.59
CA THR A 294 11.66 -6.72 24.77
C THR A 294 12.55 -7.44 25.79
N LYS A 295 12.72 -6.83 26.97
CA LYS A 295 13.44 -7.43 28.09
C LYS A 295 12.57 -8.49 28.78
N ILE A 296 13.07 -9.72 28.84
CA ILE A 296 12.47 -10.84 29.56
C ILE A 296 13.34 -11.09 30.79
N GLN A 297 12.76 -10.90 31.97
CA GLN A 297 13.45 -11.17 33.23
C GLN A 297 12.94 -12.49 33.80
N MET A 298 13.84 -13.47 33.91
CA MET A 298 13.55 -14.77 34.52
C MET A 298 14.06 -14.80 35.95
N HIS A 299 13.21 -15.20 36.88
CA HIS A 299 13.58 -15.44 38.27
C HIS A 299 13.55 -16.94 38.54
N SER A 300 14.66 -17.49 39.01
CA SER A 300 14.74 -18.88 39.48
C SER A 300 14.88 -18.90 41.00
N TYR A 301 14.08 -19.74 41.65
CA TYR A 301 14.11 -19.95 43.09
C TYR A 301 14.47 -21.41 43.36
N THR A 302 15.63 -21.64 43.96
CA THR A 302 16.09 -22.97 44.41
C THR A 302 16.34 -22.93 45.91
N GLY A 303 15.39 -23.44 46.71
CA GLY A 303 15.48 -23.37 48.18
C GLY A 303 15.48 -21.93 48.70
N THR A 304 16.54 -21.50 49.39
CA THR A 304 16.70 -20.12 49.90
C THR A 304 17.45 -19.19 48.96
N SER A 305 17.98 -19.69 47.82
CA SER A 305 18.66 -18.86 46.82
C SER A 305 17.72 -18.42 45.71
N SER A 306 17.73 -17.12 45.40
CA SER A 306 17.13 -16.55 44.20
C SER A 306 18.22 -16.11 43.24
N SER A 307 18.01 -16.39 41.95
CA SER A 307 18.82 -15.83 40.86
C SER A 307 17.90 -15.18 39.84
N SER A 308 18.40 -14.14 39.18
CA SER A 308 17.69 -13.48 38.08
C SER A 308 18.58 -13.46 36.85
N SER A 309 18.03 -13.83 35.70
CA SER A 309 18.67 -13.71 34.40
C SER A 309 17.82 -12.86 33.47
N ASP A 310 18.50 -11.97 32.75
CA ASP A 310 17.87 -11.09 31.77
C ASP A 310 18.14 -11.62 30.36
N TYR A 311 17.09 -11.72 29.56
CA TYR A 311 17.13 -12.03 28.15
C TYR A 311 16.54 -10.87 27.36
N LEU A 312 17.07 -10.63 26.17
CA LEU A 312 16.51 -9.67 25.23
C LEU A 312 15.95 -10.46 24.06
N GLY A 313 14.63 -10.43 23.90
CA GLY A 313 13.96 -10.86 22.69
C GLY A 313 13.58 -9.65 21.84
N ASP A 314 13.20 -9.86 20.58
CA ASP A 314 12.53 -8.82 19.80
C ASP A 314 11.03 -8.91 20.03
N GLY A 315 10.38 -7.78 20.28
CA GLY A 315 8.94 -7.76 20.54
C GLY A 315 8.36 -6.37 20.68
N LEU A 316 7.06 -6.25 20.45
CA LEU A 316 6.30 -5.00 20.58
C LEU A 316 5.58 -4.91 21.94
N ILE A 317 6.05 -5.65 22.94
CA ILE A 317 5.47 -5.64 24.29
C ILE A 317 5.84 -4.32 24.96
N ASN A 318 4.83 -3.52 25.27
CA ASN A 318 4.98 -2.21 25.91
C ASN A 318 4.51 -2.20 27.37
N SER A 319 3.94 -3.30 27.85
CA SER A 319 3.44 -3.49 29.21
C SER A 319 4.16 -4.65 29.90
N THR A 320 4.43 -4.53 31.19
CA THR A 320 5.00 -5.65 31.97
C THR A 320 4.01 -6.80 32.05
N ILE A 321 4.44 -7.99 31.64
CA ILE A 321 3.69 -9.24 31.80
C ILE A 321 4.47 -10.08 32.81
N SER A 322 3.79 -10.53 33.87
CA SER A 322 4.33 -11.45 34.86
C SER A 322 3.63 -12.79 34.75
N GLY A 323 4.39 -13.87 34.64
CA GLY A 323 3.88 -15.24 34.58
C GLY A 323 4.83 -16.22 35.26
N GLN A 324 4.31 -17.37 35.66
CA GLN A 324 5.15 -18.49 36.08
C GLN A 324 5.62 -19.24 34.84
N LEU A 325 6.90 -19.61 34.80
CA LEU A 325 7.42 -20.50 33.77
C LEU A 325 6.80 -21.88 33.98
N ALA A 326 6.11 -22.36 32.96
CA ALA A 326 5.64 -23.74 32.87
C ALA A 326 6.59 -24.55 32.00
N TYR A 327 6.65 -25.87 32.22
CA TYR A 327 7.33 -26.72 31.27
C TYR A 327 6.47 -26.84 30.00
N ALA A 328 7.11 -26.76 28.84
CA ALA A 328 6.40 -26.84 27.56
C ALA A 328 5.56 -28.12 27.43
N HIS A 329 6.01 -29.25 27.97
CA HIS A 329 5.27 -30.52 27.93
C HIS A 329 3.96 -30.50 28.74
N ASP A 330 3.79 -29.57 29.68
CA ASP A 330 2.54 -29.43 30.45
C ASP A 330 1.41 -28.83 29.60
N TYR A 331 1.75 -28.19 28.48
CA TYR A 331 0.81 -27.42 27.64
C TYR A 331 0.89 -27.77 26.15
N PHE A 332 1.93 -28.47 25.71
CA PHE A 332 2.16 -28.82 24.32
C PHE A 332 2.54 -30.31 24.19
N ASP A 333 1.84 -31.03 23.32
CA ASP A 333 2.17 -32.39 22.89
C ASP A 333 2.53 -32.36 21.39
N ASP A 334 3.75 -32.78 21.06
CA ASP A 334 4.34 -32.69 19.70
C ASP A 334 4.16 -31.34 18.99
N GLY A 335 4.21 -30.23 19.75
CA GLY A 335 4.11 -28.86 19.21
C GLY A 335 2.68 -28.36 19.00
N TYR A 336 1.66 -29.13 19.38
CA TYR A 336 0.26 -28.68 19.40
C TYR A 336 -0.16 -28.31 20.81
N VAL A 337 -0.88 -27.19 20.96
CA VAL A 337 -1.41 -26.75 22.26
C VAL A 337 -2.45 -27.77 22.75
N CYS A 338 -2.19 -28.39 23.90
CA CYS A 338 -3.18 -29.19 24.60
C CYS A 338 -4.15 -28.24 25.30
N CYS A 339 -5.31 -28.00 24.71
CA CYS A 339 -6.42 -27.39 25.44
C CYS A 339 -6.93 -28.41 26.47
N ASN A 340 -6.59 -28.24 27.74
CA ASN A 340 -7.39 -28.74 28.86
C ASN A 340 -8.41 -27.67 29.26
#